data_AF-X1FMX9-F1
#
_entry.id   AF-X1FMX9-F1
#
_cell.length_a   1.000
_cell.length_b   1.000
_cell.length_c   1.000
_cell.angle_alpha   90.00
_cell.angle_beta   90.00
_cell.angle_gamma   90.00
#
_symmetry.space_group_name_H-M   'P 1'
#
loop_
_entity.id
_entity.type
_entity.pdbx_description
1 polymer ?
#
loop_
_entity_poly.entity_id
_entity_poly.type
_entity_poly.pdbx_seq_one_letter_code
_entity_poly.pdbx_strand_id
1 'polypeptide(L)'
;MDGLIARMTESITEFGKILDPFADRLLIISILISLFINKRVPLIGVSIVVIRDIMMAIGYIILRKGNKYLKVSTLGKVATFVLMISIAILLLRLPPYDIYLFFIGCFLSLLSGIDYFIKFIKLL
;
A
#
# COMPACT_ATOMS: atom_id res chain seq x y z
N MET A 1 -18.10 9.42 15.73
CA MET A 1 -18.13 10.42 16.82
C MET A 1 -16.73 10.90 17.21
N ASP A 2 -15.68 10.60 16.42
CA ASP A 2 -14.29 10.96 16.74
C ASP A 2 -13.77 12.22 16.02
N GLY A 3 -14.64 12.94 15.30
CA GLY A 3 -14.28 14.19 14.62
C GLY A 3 -14.29 15.43 15.52
N LEU A 4 -15.00 15.37 16.66
CA LEU A 4 -15.14 16.49 17.61
C LEU A 4 -14.05 16.50 18.69
N ILE A 5 -13.62 15.33 19.17
CA ILE A 5 -12.59 15.19 20.20
C ILE A 5 -11.19 15.54 19.63
N ALA A 6 -10.92 15.20 18.37
CA ALA A 6 -9.67 15.50 17.67
C ALA A 6 -9.48 16.99 17.32
N ARG A 7 -10.55 17.82 17.36
CA ARG A 7 -10.44 19.28 17.18
C ARG A 7 -10.16 20.03 18.47
N MET A 8 -10.42 19.43 19.63
CA MET A 8 -10.27 20.07 20.94
C MET A 8 -8.91 19.81 21.59
N THR A 9 -8.20 18.79 21.12
CA THR A 9 -6.81 18.51 21.51
C THR A 9 -5.92 18.96 20.37
N GLU A 10 -5.32 20.15 20.47
CA GLU A 10 -4.28 20.68 19.57
C GLU A 10 -2.98 19.84 19.61
N SER A 11 -3.10 18.53 19.83
CA SER A 11 -2.04 17.56 20.08
C SER A 11 -1.96 16.54 18.95
N ILE A 12 -2.31 16.94 17.72
CA ILE A 12 -1.87 16.19 16.53
C ILE A 12 -0.37 16.47 16.39
N THR A 13 0.44 15.70 17.11
CA THR A 13 1.89 15.79 16.98
C THR A 13 2.27 15.47 15.52
N GLU A 14 3.20 16.23 14.95
CA GLU A 14 3.79 15.95 13.62
C GLU A 14 4.26 14.48 13.51
N PHE A 15 4.61 13.89 14.65
CA PHE A 15 4.99 12.48 14.80
C PHE A 15 3.83 11.52 14.53
N GLY A 16 2.63 11.79 15.05
CA GLY A 16 1.44 10.96 14.80
C GLY A 16 1.06 10.88 13.32
N LYS A 17 1.17 12.01 12.59
CA LYS A 17 0.89 12.07 11.15
C LYS A 17 1.79 11.15 10.29
N ILE A 18 2.99 10.83 10.79
CA ILE A 18 3.94 9.93 10.11
C ILE A 18 3.72 8.49 10.58
N LEU A 19 3.37 8.30 11.86
CA LEU A 19 3.13 6.99 12.45
C LEU A 19 1.92 6.29 11.85
N ASP A 20 0.83 7.04 11.60
CA ASP A 20 -0.44 6.49 11.08
C ASP A 20 -0.26 5.75 9.73
N PRO A 21 0.32 6.35 8.67
CA PRO A 21 0.60 5.64 7.42
C PRO A 21 1.57 4.45 7.56
N PHE A 22 2.44 4.48 8.59
CA PHE A 22 3.40 3.43 8.84
C PHE A 22 2.72 2.21 9.46
N ALA A 23 1.85 2.43 10.44
CA ALA A 23 1.04 1.41 11.07
C ALA A 23 0.14 0.70 10.04
N ASP A 24 -0.50 1.47 9.15
CA ASP A 24 -1.32 0.91 8.06
C ASP A 24 -0.52 -0.05 7.16
N ARG A 25 0.71 0.32 6.80
CA ARG A 25 1.58 -0.53 5.96
C ARG A 25 2.02 -1.78 6.70
N LEU A 26 2.40 -1.66 7.96
CA LEU A 26 2.78 -2.81 8.80
C LEU A 26 1.62 -3.79 8.98
N LEU A 27 0.39 -3.29 9.09
CA LEU A 27 -0.81 -4.11 9.16
C LEU A 27 -0.98 -4.94 7.89
N ILE A 28 -0.89 -4.32 6.71
CA ILE A 28 -1.01 -5.04 5.41
C ILE A 28 0.08 -6.10 5.29
N ILE A 29 1.33 -5.76 5.62
CA ILE A 29 2.45 -6.72 5.58
C ILE A 29 2.21 -7.89 6.54
N SER A 30 1.74 -7.61 7.75
CA SER A 30 1.43 -8.64 8.75
C SER A 30 0.33 -9.60 8.28
N ILE A 31 -0.71 -9.06 7.63
CA ILE A 31 -1.78 -9.88 7.03
C ILE A 31 -1.21 -10.78 5.93
N LEU A 32 -0.38 -10.23 5.02
CA LEU A 32 0.21 -11.00 3.93
C LEU A 32 1.14 -12.11 4.42
N ILE A 33 1.94 -11.85 5.46
CA ILE A 33 2.78 -12.85 6.12
C ILE A 33 1.90 -13.95 6.74
N SER A 34 0.83 -13.58 7.44
CA SER A 34 -0.13 -14.54 8.00
C SER A 34 -0.77 -15.42 6.92
N LEU A 35 -1.18 -14.83 5.79
CA LEU A 35 -1.74 -15.56 4.65
C LEU A 35 -0.72 -16.49 3.99
N PHE A 36 0.55 -16.09 3.93
CA PHE A 36 1.64 -16.94 3.47
C PHE A 36 1.88 -18.14 4.37
N ILE A 37 1.94 -17.95 5.70
CA ILE A 37 2.09 -19.04 6.68
C ILE A 37 0.94 -20.04 6.56
N ASN A 38 -0.27 -19.55 6.30
CA ASN A 38 -1.46 -20.38 6.06
C ASN A 38 -1.50 -21.03 4.65
N LYS A 39 -0.43 -20.92 3.85
CA LYS A 39 -0.32 -21.45 2.47
C LYS A 39 -1.44 -20.96 1.54
N ARG A 40 -2.05 -19.81 1.83
CA ARG A 40 -3.11 -19.20 1.02
C ARG A 40 -2.55 -18.34 -0.10
N VAL A 41 -1.38 -17.76 0.11
CA VAL A 41 -0.73 -16.85 -0.83
C VAL A 41 0.73 -17.28 -0.99
N PRO A 42 1.27 -17.33 -2.23
CA PRO A 42 2.68 -17.64 -2.43
C PRO A 42 3.57 -16.48 -2.00
N LEU A 43 4.78 -16.81 -1.53
CA LEU A 43 5.78 -15.82 -1.09
C LEU A 43 6.07 -14.76 -2.17
N ILE A 44 6.05 -15.18 -3.44
CA ILE A 44 6.30 -14.29 -4.59
C ILE A 44 5.33 -13.09 -4.59
N GLY A 45 4.05 -13.33 -4.32
CA GLY A 45 3.05 -12.25 -4.29
C GLY A 45 3.24 -11.31 -3.10
N VAL A 46 3.59 -11.86 -1.93
CA VAL A 46 3.94 -11.07 -0.73
C VAL A 46 5.15 -10.18 -1.03
N SER A 47 6.22 -10.74 -1.59
CA SER A 47 7.44 -10.00 -1.95
C SER A 47 7.17 -8.87 -2.94
N ILE A 48 6.32 -9.10 -3.96
CA ILE A 48 5.95 -8.05 -4.93
C ILE A 48 5.29 -6.86 -4.21
N VAL A 49 4.33 -7.12 -3.32
CA VAL A 49 3.62 -6.06 -2.59
C VAL A 49 4.58 -5.29 -1.68
N VAL A 50 5.42 -6.01 -0.92
CA VAL A 50 6.40 -5.41 0.00
C VAL A 50 7.41 -4.55 -0.75
N ILE A 51 8.02 -5.08 -1.82
CA ILE A 51 9.00 -4.34 -2.64
C ILE A 51 8.37 -3.07 -3.22
N ARG A 52 7.15 -3.17 -3.77
CA ARG A 52 6.43 -2.02 -4.32
C ARG A 52 6.16 -0.97 -3.24
N ASP A 53 5.77 -1.37 -2.04
CA ASP A 53 5.43 -0.44 -0.97
C ASP A 53 6.67 0.31 -0.44
N ILE A 54 7.79 -0.41 -0.30
CA ILE A 54 9.10 0.16 0.04
C ILE A 54 9.55 1.14 -1.05
N MET A 55 9.44 0.77 -2.32
CA MET A 55 9.81 1.64 -3.45
C MET A 55 8.99 2.94 -3.44
N MET A 56 7.67 2.86 -3.17
CA MET A 56 6.84 4.06 -3.03
C MET A 56 7.20 4.90 -1.79
N ALA A 57 7.54 4.26 -0.66
CA ALA A 57 7.98 4.97 0.55
C ALA A 57 9.26 5.77 0.30
N ILE A 58 10.26 5.14 -0.32
CA ILE A 58 11.54 5.76 -0.64
C ILE A 58 11.34 6.92 -1.63
N GLY A 59 10.58 6.69 -2.71
CA GLY A 59 10.26 7.73 -3.69
C GLY A 59 9.61 8.95 -3.04
N TYR A 60 8.64 8.73 -2.15
CA TYR A 60 7.98 9.80 -1.39
C TYR A 60 8.96 10.60 -0.53
N ILE A 61 9.85 9.93 0.21
CA ILE A 61 10.85 10.60 1.06
C ILE A 61 11.81 11.46 0.22
N ILE A 62 12.28 10.94 -0.92
CA ILE A 62 13.22 11.67 -1.80
C ILE A 62 12.56 12.91 -2.40
N LEU A 63 11.35 12.78 -2.93
CA LEU A 63 10.60 13.90 -3.52
C LEU A 63 10.28 14.99 -2.50
N ARG A 64 9.91 14.60 -1.28
CA ARG A 64 9.62 15.54 -0.19
C ARG A 64 10.84 16.36 0.21
N LYS A 65 12.06 15.79 0.15
CA LYS A 65 13.31 16.56 0.35
C LYS A 65 13.52 17.65 -0.70
N GLY A 66 13.02 17.45 -1.92
CA GLY A 66 13.12 18.42 -3.02
C GLY A 66 11.94 19.40 -3.14
N ASN A 67 11.01 19.43 -2.17
CA ASN A 67 9.74 20.18 -2.26
C ASN A 67 8.90 19.83 -3.52
N LYS A 68 9.14 18.66 -4.12
CA LYS A 68 8.39 18.17 -5.28
C LYS A 68 7.34 17.17 -4.81
N TYR A 69 6.17 17.20 -5.45
CA TYR A 69 5.07 16.29 -5.12
C TYR A 69 4.77 15.41 -6.33
N LEU A 70 4.80 14.10 -6.12
CA LEU A 70 4.39 13.14 -7.14
C LEU A 70 2.87 12.99 -7.09
N LYS A 71 2.20 13.44 -8.16
CA LYS A 71 0.75 13.29 -8.27
C LYS A 71 0.43 11.80 -8.42
N VAL A 72 -0.35 11.29 -7.47
CA VAL A 72 -0.79 9.89 -7.45
C VAL A 72 -1.55 9.57 -8.74
N SER A 73 -1.08 8.60 -9.52
CA SER A 73 -1.74 8.17 -10.75
C SER A 73 -3.03 7.40 -10.45
N THR A 74 -4.02 7.56 -11.32
CA THR A 74 -5.30 6.81 -11.24
C THR A 74 -5.04 5.31 -11.25
N LEU A 75 -4.07 4.85 -12.04
CA LEU A 75 -3.63 3.45 -12.08
C LEU A 75 -3.15 2.95 -10.72
N GLY A 76 -2.40 3.78 -9.98
CA GLY A 76 -1.97 3.43 -8.62
C GLY A 76 -3.11 3.35 -7.61
N LYS A 77 -4.11 4.23 -7.71
CA LYS A 77 -5.31 4.16 -6.86
C LYS A 77 -6.10 2.88 -7.10
N VAL A 78 -6.33 2.56 -8.38
CA VAL A 78 -7.04 1.33 -8.78
C VAL A 78 -6.26 0.10 -8.32
N ALA A 79 -4.94 0.07 -8.52
CA ALA A 79 -4.11 -1.04 -8.08
C ALA A 79 -4.20 -1.28 -6.57
N THR A 80 -4.10 -0.22 -5.75
CA THR A 80 -4.25 -0.35 -4.29
C THR A 80 -5.65 -0.79 -3.88
N PHE A 81 -6.68 -0.29 -4.54
CA PHE A 81 -8.06 -0.66 -4.25
C PHE A 81 -8.33 -2.14 -4.54
N VAL A 82 -7.89 -2.62 -5.71
CA VAL A 82 -8.01 -4.03 -6.10
C VAL A 82 -7.21 -4.93 -5.14
N LEU A 83 -6.00 -4.51 -4.75
CA LEU A 83 -5.18 -5.26 -3.79
C LEU A 83 -5.88 -5.38 -2.43
N MET A 84 -6.43 -4.29 -1.89
CA MET A 84 -7.14 -4.29 -0.61
C MET A 84 -8.37 -5.20 -0.64
N ILE A 85 -9.17 -5.13 -1.71
CA ILE A 85 -10.33 -6.02 -1.90
C ILE A 85 -9.86 -7.49 -1.94
N SER A 86 -8.80 -7.78 -2.67
CA SER A 86 -8.26 -9.14 -2.80
C SER A 86 -7.82 -9.70 -1.44
N ILE A 87 -7.14 -8.88 -0.63
CA ILE A 87 -6.74 -9.27 0.73
C ILE A 87 -7.96 -9.52 1.62
N ALA A 88 -8.99 -8.66 1.55
CA ALA A 88 -10.22 -8.85 2.31
C ALA A 88 -10.94 -10.17 1.94
N ILE A 89 -11.02 -10.49 0.64
CA ILE A 89 -11.61 -11.74 0.14
C ILE A 89 -10.78 -12.96 0.57
N LEU A 90 -9.45 -12.87 0.53
CA LEU A 90 -8.54 -13.91 1.03
C LEU A 90 -8.76 -14.20 2.51
N LEU A 91 -9.01 -13.16 3.32
CA LEU A 91 -9.34 -13.30 4.74
C LEU A 91 -10.71 -13.96 4.96
N LEU A 92 -11.70 -13.62 4.13
CA LEU A 92 -13.04 -14.23 4.17
C LEU A 92 -13.09 -15.67 3.64
N ARG A 93 -11.98 -16.17 3.09
CA ARG A 93 -11.86 -17.54 2.57
C ARG A 93 -12.94 -17.86 1.54
N LEU A 94 -13.04 -17.05 0.49
CA LEU A 94 -13.98 -17.22 -0.63
C LEU A 94 -13.27 -17.84 -1.87
N PRO A 95 -12.95 -19.15 -1.88
CA PRO A 95 -12.38 -19.80 -3.05
C PRO A 95 -13.42 -19.95 -4.18
N PRO A 96 -12.99 -20.07 -5.45
CA PRO A 96 -11.61 -20.06 -5.93
C PRO A 96 -11.14 -18.67 -6.41
N TYR A 97 -11.99 -17.65 -6.34
CA TYR A 97 -11.72 -16.35 -6.96
C TYR A 97 -10.71 -15.49 -6.17
N ASP A 98 -10.48 -15.80 -4.91
CA ASP A 98 -9.59 -15.10 -3.98
C ASP A 98 -8.14 -15.03 -4.49
N ILE A 99 -7.57 -16.16 -4.93
CA ILE A 99 -6.19 -16.22 -5.41
C ILE A 99 -5.99 -15.46 -6.74
N TYR A 100 -6.95 -15.57 -7.66
CA TYR A 100 -6.86 -14.93 -8.97
C TYR A 100 -6.95 -13.41 -8.84
N LEU A 101 -7.87 -12.91 -8.02
CA LEU A 101 -7.98 -11.48 -7.72
C LEU A 101 -6.68 -10.94 -7.11
N PHE A 102 -6.08 -11.70 -6.19
CA PHE A 102 -4.82 -11.32 -5.57
C PHE A 102 -3.67 -11.19 -6.58
N PHE A 103 -3.55 -12.14 -7.53
CA PHE A 103 -2.54 -12.05 -8.59
C PHE A 103 -2.81 -10.88 -9.55
N ILE A 104 -4.08 -10.61 -9.89
CA ILE A 104 -4.47 -9.44 -10.68
C ILE A 104 -4.07 -8.16 -9.94
N GLY A 105 -4.36 -8.06 -8.64
CA GLY A 105 -3.96 -6.96 -7.79
C GLY A 105 -2.43 -6.78 -7.73
N CYS A 106 -1.67 -7.86 -7.60
CA CYS A 106 -0.21 -7.83 -7.65
C CYS A 106 0.30 -7.30 -8.99
N PHE A 107 -0.26 -7.78 -10.11
CA PHE A 107 0.13 -7.34 -11.45
C PHE A 107 -0.15 -5.85 -11.67
N LEU A 108 -1.35 -5.38 -11.31
CA LEU A 108 -1.72 -3.97 -11.34
C LEU A 108 -0.81 -3.12 -10.44
N SER A 109 -0.47 -3.63 -9.25
CA SER A 109 0.42 -2.96 -8.30
C SER A 109 1.83 -2.80 -8.89
N LEU A 110 2.31 -3.79 -9.63
CA LEU A 110 3.61 -3.79 -10.28
C LEU A 110 3.63 -2.80 -11.45
N LEU A 111 2.58 -2.78 -12.28
CA LEU A 111 2.41 -1.76 -13.34
C LEU A 111 2.34 -0.34 -12.77
N SER A 112 1.60 -0.16 -11.67
CA SER A 112 1.60 1.12 -10.94
C SER A 112 2.98 1.45 -10.41
N GLY A 113 3.71 0.49 -9.86
CA GLY A 113 5.06 0.72 -9.36
C GLY A 113 5.97 1.27 -10.46
N ILE A 114 5.92 0.68 -11.65
CA ILE A 114 6.70 1.13 -12.82
C ILE A 114 6.28 2.53 -13.27
N ASP A 115 4.98 2.81 -13.40
CA ASP A 115 4.47 4.14 -13.77
C ASP A 115 4.97 5.22 -12.79
N TYR A 116 4.95 4.91 -11.49
CA TYR A 116 5.48 5.81 -10.46
C TYR A 116 6.99 5.98 -10.57
N PHE A 117 7.73 4.91 -10.83
CA PHE A 117 9.17 4.95 -10.97
C PHE A 117 9.61 5.81 -12.16
N ILE A 118 8.92 5.69 -13.31
CA ILE A 118 9.17 6.53 -14.47
C ILE A 118 8.87 8.00 -14.17
N LYS A 119 7.73 8.29 -13.51
CA LYS A 119 7.39 9.66 -13.12
C LYS A 119 8.37 10.23 -12.10
N PHE A 120 8.84 9.40 -11.18
CA PHE A 120 9.86 9.75 -10.21
C PHE A 120 11.16 10.17 -10.89
N ILE A 121 11.68 9.39 -11.85
CA ILE A 121 12.88 9.75 -12.63
C ILE A 121 12.68 11.05 -13.41
N LYS A 122 11.51 11.26 -14.02
CA LYS A 122 11.20 12.51 -14.75
C LYS A 122 11.12 13.75 -13.84
N LEU A 123 10.83 13.54 -12.56
CA LEU A 123 10.68 14.61 -11.57
C LEU A 123 11.96 14.90 -10.81
N LEU A 124 12.94 13.99 -10.80
CA LEU A 124 14.24 14.21 -10.17
C LEU A 124 14.95 15.39 -10.86
#